data_AF-A0A838SCC7-F1
#
_entry.id   AF-A0A838SCC7-F1
#
_cell.length_a   1.000
_cell.length_b   1.000
_cell.length_c   1.000
_cell.angle_alpha   90.00
_cell.angle_beta   90.00
_cell.angle_gamma   90.00
#
_symmetry.space_group_name_H-M   'P 1'
#
loop_
_entity.id
_entity.type
_entity.pdbx_description
1 polymer ?
#
loop_
_entity_poly.entity_id
_entity_poly.type
_entity_poly.pdbx_seq_one_letter_code
_entity_poly.pdbx_strand_id
1 'polypeptide(L)'
;MKHPFDHLFWQQRELQKMLDQLRPQLDTLQVIPPFLEDHLSQLATLRDHFALPASYLDAFTTTQEMLAANPNLDALKNLTRLNLPTVEMLAENQSRLQDLLEKFSASPAIDLSTNRLLESLVAPETLLDLGHLNVSLADAMLQNTRAFQAFAEGRLSSAITAADVIKRNQLGLIDSAADLASLVNTGFELGALAYPALASTLLEPWTPTNVYGELDSELESLDLTDAELEVEDAVQETNAATIATLGAGLVQVVYNLNVEAEREGKEATFKPTNKGFLACALIPSRVAVDEESFNGIVDNLYFLLYEGSGAAARLTASYPPERLDGLWRLKHLRLAARHDVDHGSPAEIRTKNQQIEEAYAALTGAVHPRTRSDWAKAQVALYQQLLNMLEDLWYGDDE
;
A
#
# COMPACT_ATOMS: atom_id res chain seq x y z
N MET A 1 -2.44 -36.25 3.09
CA MET A 1 -1.88 -35.94 1.76
C MET A 1 -1.18 -34.61 1.93
N LYS A 2 0.14 -34.50 1.75
CA LYS A 2 0.81 -33.19 1.78
C LYS A 2 0.28 -32.37 0.60
N HIS A 3 -0.13 -31.14 0.87
CA HIS A 3 -0.69 -30.28 -0.16
C HIS A 3 0.44 -29.99 -1.17
N PRO A 4 0.21 -30.04 -2.49
CA PRO A 4 1.26 -29.82 -3.49
C PRO A 4 1.96 -28.45 -3.37
N PHE A 5 1.36 -27.53 -2.61
CA PHE A 5 1.88 -26.20 -2.29
C PHE A 5 2.76 -26.13 -1.02
N ASP A 6 2.80 -27.19 -0.19
CA ASP A 6 3.62 -27.21 1.04
C ASP A 6 5.11 -27.02 0.75
N HIS A 7 5.58 -27.60 -0.37
CA HIS A 7 6.96 -27.47 -0.82
C HIS A 7 7.24 -26.06 -1.38
N LEU A 8 6.26 -25.43 -2.03
CA LEU A 8 6.40 -24.12 -2.69
C LEU A 8 6.46 -22.97 -1.69
N PHE A 9 5.60 -22.96 -0.67
CA PHE A 9 5.64 -21.93 0.38
C PHE A 9 6.83 -22.12 1.32
N TRP A 10 7.25 -23.36 1.57
CA TRP A 10 8.53 -23.62 2.23
C TRP A 10 9.70 -23.08 1.41
N GLN A 11 9.70 -23.29 0.08
CA GLN A 11 10.69 -22.68 -0.81
C GLN A 11 10.64 -21.16 -0.76
N GLN A 12 9.47 -20.52 -0.72
CA GLN A 12 9.35 -19.07 -0.59
C GLN A 12 9.93 -18.56 0.74
N ARG A 13 9.56 -19.20 1.87
CA ARG A 13 10.07 -18.84 3.19
C ARG A 13 11.58 -19.03 3.29
N GLU A 14 12.11 -20.13 2.78
CA GLU A 14 13.55 -20.39 2.74
C GLU A 14 14.27 -19.44 1.77
N LEU A 15 13.66 -19.11 0.64
CA LEU A 15 14.22 -18.17 -0.32
C LEU A 15 14.24 -16.75 0.24
N GLN A 16 13.20 -16.33 0.96
CA GLN A 16 13.17 -15.07 1.70
C GLN A 16 14.26 -15.05 2.79
N LYS A 17 14.35 -16.11 3.61
CA LYS A 17 15.44 -16.26 4.59
C LYS A 17 16.82 -16.16 3.93
N MET A 18 17.01 -16.81 2.77
CA MET A 18 18.26 -16.74 2.01
C MET A 18 18.54 -15.33 1.50
N LEU A 19 17.53 -14.65 0.94
CA LEU A 19 17.66 -13.26 0.49
C LEU A 19 18.04 -12.33 1.64
N ASP A 20 17.39 -12.46 2.80
CA ASP A 20 17.67 -11.64 3.98
C ASP A 20 19.07 -11.92 4.56
N GLN A 21 19.52 -13.18 4.52
CA GLN A 21 20.90 -13.54 4.89
C GLN A 21 21.94 -13.00 3.90
N LEU A 22 21.60 -12.93 2.62
CA LEU A 22 22.47 -12.41 1.57
C LEU A 22 22.46 -10.89 1.50
N ARG A 23 21.42 -10.23 2.02
CA ARG A 23 21.24 -8.77 1.90
C ARG A 23 22.42 -7.96 2.41
N PRO A 24 23.00 -8.22 3.60
CA PRO A 24 24.20 -7.52 4.04
C PRO A 24 25.41 -7.69 3.12
N GLN A 25 25.50 -8.81 2.38
CA GLN A 25 26.57 -9.06 1.41
C GLN A 25 26.29 -8.33 0.09
N LEU A 26 25.03 -8.32 -0.36
CA LEU A 26 24.59 -7.57 -1.52
C LEU A 26 24.77 -6.07 -1.33
N ASP A 27 24.47 -5.54 -0.13
CA ASP A 27 24.64 -4.14 0.22
C ASP A 27 26.12 -3.70 0.23
N THR A 28 27.05 -4.65 0.32
CA THR A 28 28.51 -4.37 0.19
C THR A 28 29.00 -4.40 -1.25
N LEU A 29 28.21 -4.92 -2.20
CA LEU A 29 28.54 -4.90 -3.61
C LEU A 29 28.22 -3.50 -4.15
N GLN A 30 29.24 -2.78 -4.62
CA GLN A 30 29.04 -1.50 -5.31
C GLN A 30 28.24 -1.63 -6.60
N VAL A 31 28.20 -2.82 -7.21
CA VAL A 31 27.43 -3.14 -8.41
C VAL A 31 26.93 -4.58 -8.30
N ILE A 32 25.61 -4.76 -8.32
CA ILE A 32 25.00 -6.09 -8.39
C ILE A 32 25.17 -6.59 -9.84
N PRO A 33 25.66 -7.81 -10.07
CA PRO A 33 25.73 -8.34 -11.43
C PRO A 33 24.33 -8.40 -12.09
N PRO A 34 24.16 -8.02 -13.36
CA PRO A 34 22.84 -7.95 -14.00
C PRO A 34 22.04 -9.26 -13.95
N PHE A 35 22.71 -10.42 -13.97
CA PHE A 35 22.02 -11.71 -13.84
C PHE A 35 21.43 -11.93 -12.44
N LEU A 36 22.05 -11.35 -11.40
CA LEU A 36 21.53 -11.34 -10.04
C LEU A 36 20.38 -10.34 -9.91
N GLU A 37 20.43 -9.18 -10.57
CA GLU A 37 19.28 -8.26 -10.63
C GLU A 37 18.05 -8.91 -11.27
N ASP A 38 18.23 -9.59 -12.41
CA ASP A 38 17.15 -10.33 -13.08
C ASP A 38 16.58 -11.44 -12.17
N HIS A 39 17.44 -12.17 -11.46
CA HIS A 39 16.99 -13.21 -10.52
C HIS A 39 16.32 -12.60 -9.28
N LEU A 40 16.83 -11.51 -8.72
CA LEU A 40 16.24 -10.83 -7.58
C LEU A 40 14.88 -10.20 -7.95
N SER A 41 14.78 -9.62 -9.15
CA SER A 41 13.54 -9.09 -9.72
C SER A 41 12.52 -10.21 -9.98
N GLN A 42 12.95 -11.34 -10.55
CA GLN A 42 12.11 -12.53 -10.70
C GLN A 42 11.70 -13.08 -9.34
N LEU A 43 12.56 -13.08 -8.33
CA LEU A 43 12.26 -13.55 -6.98
C LEU A 43 11.33 -12.59 -6.23
N ALA A 44 11.44 -11.28 -6.42
CA ALA A 44 10.52 -10.28 -5.90
C ALA A 44 9.15 -10.38 -6.58
N THR A 45 9.13 -10.51 -7.91
CA THR A 45 7.91 -10.80 -8.67
C THR A 45 7.26 -12.09 -8.17
N LEU A 46 8.03 -13.16 -8.07
CA LEU A 46 7.57 -14.43 -7.54
C LEU A 46 7.08 -14.30 -6.09
N ARG A 47 7.78 -13.57 -5.21
CA ARG A 47 7.35 -13.27 -3.83
C ARG A 47 5.99 -12.57 -3.80
N ASP A 48 5.78 -11.59 -4.66
CA ASP A 48 4.57 -10.77 -4.73
C ASP A 48 3.41 -11.54 -5.39
N HIS A 49 3.73 -12.51 -6.27
CA HIS A 49 2.75 -13.30 -7.02
C HIS A 49 2.44 -14.67 -6.41
N PHE A 50 3.30 -15.23 -5.55
CA PHE A 50 3.17 -16.61 -5.07
C PHE A 50 2.00 -16.84 -4.12
N ALA A 51 1.47 -15.78 -3.52
CA ALA A 51 0.30 -15.86 -2.66
C ALA A 51 -1.02 -15.59 -3.41
N LEU A 52 -0.97 -15.09 -4.65
CA LEU A 52 -2.16 -14.71 -5.40
C LEU A 52 -2.85 -15.94 -6.04
N PRO A 53 -4.20 -15.98 -6.09
CA PRO A 53 -4.91 -17.07 -6.74
C PRO A 53 -4.54 -17.20 -8.23
N ALA A 54 -4.34 -18.42 -8.73
CA ALA A 54 -3.99 -18.63 -10.15
C ALA A 54 -5.03 -18.00 -11.11
N SER A 55 -6.32 -18.05 -10.75
CA SER A 55 -7.38 -17.39 -11.52
C SER A 55 -7.24 -15.88 -11.58
N TYR A 56 -6.69 -15.26 -10.53
CA TYR A 56 -6.39 -13.83 -10.53
C TYR A 56 -5.26 -13.52 -11.48
N LEU A 57 -4.15 -14.27 -11.39
CA LEU A 57 -2.99 -14.09 -12.26
C LEU A 57 -3.34 -14.23 -13.74
N ASP A 58 -4.10 -15.28 -14.10
CA ASP A 58 -4.54 -15.51 -15.47
C ASP A 58 -5.39 -14.34 -16.01
N ALA A 59 -6.34 -13.85 -15.20
CA ALA A 59 -7.19 -12.72 -15.56
C ALA A 59 -6.42 -11.40 -15.62
N PHE A 60 -5.46 -11.20 -14.72
CA PHE A 60 -4.58 -10.03 -14.68
C PHE A 60 -3.72 -9.96 -15.94
N THR A 61 -3.03 -11.04 -16.29
CA THR A 61 -2.23 -11.12 -17.52
C THR A 61 -3.10 -10.90 -18.77
N THR A 62 -4.28 -11.50 -18.82
CA THR A 62 -5.23 -11.28 -19.94
C THR A 62 -5.59 -9.79 -20.06
N THR A 63 -5.86 -9.12 -18.94
CA THR A 63 -6.19 -7.68 -18.91
C THR A 63 -5.00 -6.82 -19.34
N GLN A 64 -3.78 -7.16 -18.90
CA GLN A 64 -2.56 -6.49 -19.35
C GLN A 64 -2.36 -6.62 -20.87
N GLU A 65 -2.51 -7.83 -21.42
CA GLU A 65 -2.37 -8.08 -22.86
C GLU A 65 -3.42 -7.30 -23.67
N MET A 66 -4.66 -7.22 -23.17
CA MET A 66 -5.71 -6.41 -23.79
C MET A 66 -5.36 -4.91 -23.82
N LEU A 67 -4.83 -4.40 -22.71
CA LEU A 67 -4.45 -2.99 -22.59
C LEU A 67 -3.21 -2.65 -23.43
N ALA A 68 -2.24 -3.56 -23.50
CA ALA A 68 -1.07 -3.42 -24.37
C ALA A 68 -1.48 -3.40 -25.86
N ALA A 69 -2.49 -4.18 -26.25
CA ALA A 69 -3.02 -4.18 -27.61
C ALA A 69 -3.84 -2.93 -27.95
N ASN A 70 -4.48 -2.30 -26.96
CA ASN A 70 -5.29 -1.09 -27.11
C ASN A 70 -5.18 -0.22 -25.85
N PRO A 71 -4.21 0.72 -25.78
CA PRO A 71 -3.91 1.51 -24.58
C PRO A 71 -4.94 2.63 -24.36
N ASN A 72 -6.21 2.26 -24.19
CA ASN A 72 -7.34 3.15 -23.97
C ASN A 72 -8.25 2.55 -22.89
N LEU A 73 -8.90 3.41 -22.09
CA LEU A 73 -9.93 3.02 -21.12
C LEU A 73 -11.04 2.16 -21.74
N ASP A 74 -11.36 2.38 -23.03
CA ASP A 74 -12.35 1.59 -23.77
C ASP A 74 -11.99 0.09 -23.86
N ALA A 75 -10.72 -0.28 -23.67
CA ALA A 75 -10.29 -1.67 -23.58
C ALA A 75 -10.76 -2.34 -22.27
N LEU A 76 -11.02 -1.56 -21.22
CA LEU A 76 -11.40 -1.99 -19.87
C LEU A 76 -12.94 -2.01 -19.75
N LYS A 77 -13.52 -3.11 -20.25
CA LYS A 77 -14.97 -3.25 -20.47
C LYS A 77 -15.78 -3.21 -19.19
N ASN A 78 -15.25 -3.71 -18.07
CA ASN A 78 -15.99 -3.75 -16.81
C ASN A 78 -15.98 -2.38 -16.15
N LEU A 79 -14.84 -1.68 -16.16
CA LEU A 79 -14.73 -0.30 -15.68
C LEU A 79 -15.65 0.66 -16.44
N THR A 80 -15.66 0.61 -17.77
CA THR A 80 -16.50 1.49 -18.60
C THR A 80 -18.01 1.24 -18.45
N ARG A 81 -18.41 0.10 -17.88
CA ARG A 81 -19.82 -0.19 -17.53
C ARG A 81 -20.23 0.38 -16.18
N LEU A 82 -19.28 0.80 -15.34
CA LEU A 82 -19.60 1.41 -14.06
C LEU A 82 -20.12 2.83 -14.29
N ASN A 83 -21.34 3.09 -13.83
CA ASN A 83 -21.91 4.44 -13.82
C ASN A 83 -21.41 5.21 -12.59
N LEU A 84 -20.11 5.52 -12.58
CA LEU A 84 -19.41 6.19 -11.49
C LEU A 84 -18.81 7.52 -11.98
N PRO A 85 -18.99 8.63 -11.23
CA PRO A 85 -18.32 9.89 -11.55
C PRO A 85 -16.80 9.74 -11.68
N THR A 86 -16.18 8.87 -10.87
CA THR A 86 -14.73 8.64 -10.90
C THR A 86 -14.25 8.03 -12.22
N VAL A 87 -15.07 7.18 -12.86
CA VAL A 87 -14.72 6.62 -14.19
C VAL A 87 -14.77 7.70 -15.27
N GLU A 88 -15.77 8.58 -15.24
CA GLU A 88 -15.85 9.74 -16.14
C GLU A 88 -14.63 10.66 -15.97
N MET A 89 -14.27 10.97 -14.71
CA MET A 89 -13.10 11.78 -14.40
C MET A 89 -11.78 11.14 -14.85
N LEU A 90 -11.65 9.81 -14.73
CA LEU A 90 -10.48 9.07 -15.22
C LEU A 90 -10.38 9.14 -16.75
N ALA A 91 -11.50 9.02 -17.46
CA ALA A 91 -11.53 9.18 -18.91
C ALA A 91 -11.09 10.59 -19.35
N GLU A 92 -11.59 11.62 -18.67
CA GLU A 92 -11.20 13.01 -18.92
C GLU A 92 -9.72 13.27 -18.58
N ASN A 93 -9.23 12.73 -17.47
CA ASN A 93 -7.82 12.81 -17.08
C ASN A 93 -6.94 12.12 -18.13
N GLN A 94 -7.31 10.92 -18.57
CA GLN A 94 -6.56 10.16 -19.57
C GLN A 94 -6.47 10.92 -20.89
N SER A 95 -7.57 11.51 -21.37
CA SER A 95 -7.55 12.34 -22.57
C SER A 95 -6.61 13.53 -22.42
N ARG A 96 -6.63 14.22 -21.26
CA ARG A 96 -5.71 15.33 -20.99
C ARG A 96 -4.25 14.89 -20.92
N LEU A 97 -3.98 13.76 -20.25
CA LEU A 97 -2.64 13.17 -20.18
C LEU A 97 -2.13 12.81 -21.57
N GLN A 98 -2.96 12.21 -22.43
CA GLN A 98 -2.61 11.92 -23.81
C GLN A 98 -2.27 13.20 -24.59
N ASP A 99 -3.11 14.24 -24.50
CA ASP A 99 -2.83 15.54 -25.13
C ASP A 99 -1.53 16.19 -24.63
N LEU A 100 -1.18 15.99 -23.35
CA LEU A 100 0.09 16.45 -22.78
C LEU A 100 1.25 15.63 -23.34
N LEU A 101 1.14 14.31 -23.36
CA LEU A 101 2.17 13.39 -23.85
C LEU A 101 2.45 13.60 -25.34
N GLU A 102 1.43 13.84 -26.18
CA GLU A 102 1.59 14.15 -27.60
C GLU A 102 2.42 15.43 -27.86
N LYS A 103 2.43 16.38 -26.91
CA LYS A 103 3.27 17.60 -27.00
C LYS A 103 4.74 17.32 -26.70
N PHE A 104 5.04 16.21 -26.04
CA PHE A 104 6.41 15.76 -25.85
C PHE A 104 6.77 14.96 -27.11
N SER A 105 7.64 15.52 -27.96
CA SER A 105 8.15 14.84 -29.16
C SER A 105 8.53 13.38 -28.88
N ALA A 106 8.20 12.44 -29.77
CA ALA A 106 8.43 10.99 -29.64
C ALA A 106 9.78 10.64 -28.98
N SER A 107 9.75 10.48 -27.67
CA SER A 107 10.87 10.10 -26.81
C SER A 107 10.48 8.79 -26.16
N PRO A 108 11.34 7.76 -26.18
CA PRO A 108 11.04 6.46 -25.56
C PRO A 108 10.62 6.54 -24.09
N ALA A 109 11.07 7.57 -23.36
CA ALA A 109 10.67 7.79 -21.96
C ALA A 109 9.17 8.09 -21.79
N ILE A 110 8.52 8.64 -22.82
CA ILE A 110 7.09 9.01 -22.80
C ILE A 110 6.22 7.76 -22.91
N ASP A 111 6.61 6.82 -23.77
CA ASP A 111 5.87 5.57 -23.97
C ASP A 111 5.81 4.76 -22.67
N LEU A 112 6.92 4.74 -21.90
CA LEU A 112 6.97 4.08 -20.60
C LEU A 112 5.99 4.70 -19.60
N SER A 113 6.03 6.03 -19.40
CA SER A 113 5.12 6.71 -18.46
C SER A 113 3.65 6.55 -18.85
N THR A 114 3.34 6.50 -20.15
CA THR A 114 1.97 6.30 -20.66
C THR A 114 1.44 4.91 -20.30
N ASN A 115 2.25 3.87 -20.52
CA ASN A 115 1.88 2.50 -20.18
C ASN A 115 1.64 2.35 -18.67
N ARG A 116 2.53 2.91 -17.84
CA ARG A 116 2.39 2.88 -16.37
C ARG A 116 1.09 3.51 -15.87
N LEU A 117 0.65 4.62 -16.47
CA LEU A 117 -0.63 5.27 -16.12
C LEU A 117 -1.82 4.34 -16.35
N LEU A 118 -1.80 3.57 -17.44
CA LEU A 118 -2.86 2.64 -17.79
C LEU A 118 -2.76 1.33 -17.01
N GLU A 119 -1.55 0.85 -16.76
CA GLU A 119 -1.28 -0.34 -15.95
C GLU A 119 -1.88 -0.22 -14.54
N SER A 120 -1.94 0.99 -13.99
CA SER A 120 -2.62 1.26 -12.71
C SER A 120 -4.14 0.96 -12.71
N LEU A 121 -4.75 0.69 -13.88
CA LEU A 121 -6.15 0.30 -14.05
C LEU A 121 -6.35 -1.21 -14.28
N VAL A 122 -5.28 -1.99 -14.47
CA VAL A 122 -5.36 -3.43 -14.72
C VAL A 122 -5.96 -4.16 -13.53
N ALA A 123 -5.46 -3.87 -12.33
CA ALA A 123 -5.93 -4.48 -11.10
C ALA A 123 -7.44 -4.25 -10.83
N PRO A 124 -7.98 -3.02 -10.86
CA PRO A 124 -9.41 -2.82 -10.65
C PRO A 124 -10.28 -3.50 -11.73
N GLU A 125 -9.87 -3.48 -13.00
CA GLU A 125 -10.59 -4.20 -14.07
C GLU A 125 -10.60 -5.71 -13.82
N THR A 126 -9.46 -6.27 -13.44
CA THR A 126 -9.30 -7.71 -13.16
C THR A 126 -10.19 -8.14 -12.00
N LEU A 127 -10.19 -7.39 -10.90
CA LEU A 127 -11.00 -7.73 -9.72
C LEU A 127 -12.51 -7.52 -9.98
N LEU A 128 -12.89 -6.59 -10.85
CA LEU A 128 -14.27 -6.45 -11.33
C LEU A 128 -14.70 -7.66 -12.17
N ASP A 129 -13.83 -8.13 -13.08
CA ASP A 129 -14.11 -9.29 -13.93
C ASP A 129 -14.35 -10.55 -13.12
N LEU A 130 -13.54 -10.73 -12.07
CA LEU A 130 -13.65 -11.86 -11.15
C LEU A 130 -14.79 -11.68 -10.12
N GLY A 131 -15.50 -10.54 -10.11
CA GLY A 131 -16.59 -10.26 -9.18
C GLY A 131 -16.14 -10.01 -7.73
N HIS A 132 -14.86 -9.67 -7.51
CA HIS A 132 -14.31 -9.34 -6.20
C HIS A 132 -14.60 -7.89 -5.78
N LEU A 133 -14.97 -7.01 -6.72
CA LEU A 133 -15.35 -5.63 -6.43
C LEU A 133 -16.84 -5.39 -6.65
N ASN A 134 -17.46 -4.70 -5.69
CA ASN A 134 -18.72 -4.00 -5.93
C ASN A 134 -18.44 -2.55 -6.36
N VAL A 135 -19.48 -1.82 -6.78
CA VAL A 135 -19.38 -0.44 -7.27
C VAL A 135 -18.67 0.50 -6.28
N SER A 136 -18.97 0.40 -4.99
CA SER A 136 -18.33 1.24 -3.97
C SER A 136 -16.86 0.89 -3.77
N LEU A 137 -16.50 -0.40 -3.79
CA LEU A 137 -15.10 -0.80 -3.66
C LEU A 137 -14.29 -0.40 -4.91
N ALA A 138 -14.88 -0.57 -6.10
CA ALA A 138 -14.27 -0.11 -7.33
C ALA A 138 -14.02 1.40 -7.30
N ASP A 139 -14.99 2.21 -6.86
CA ASP A 139 -14.81 3.65 -6.71
C ASP A 139 -13.66 4.00 -5.75
N ALA A 140 -13.54 3.30 -4.62
CA ALA A 140 -12.45 3.51 -3.67
C ALA A 140 -11.08 3.19 -4.28
N MET A 141 -10.96 2.07 -5.01
CA MET A 141 -9.72 1.70 -5.69
C MET A 141 -9.33 2.73 -6.76
N LEU A 142 -10.31 3.19 -7.53
CA LEU A 142 -10.11 4.16 -8.61
C LEU A 142 -9.71 5.55 -8.10
N GLN A 143 -9.99 5.91 -6.84
CA GLN A 143 -9.47 7.15 -6.27
C GLN A 143 -7.93 7.17 -6.22
N ASN A 144 -7.27 6.03 -6.02
CA ASN A 144 -5.82 5.93 -6.04
C ASN A 144 -5.26 6.23 -7.43
N THR A 145 -5.80 5.55 -8.44
CA THR A 145 -5.43 5.78 -9.84
C THR A 145 -5.68 7.24 -10.25
N ARG A 146 -6.82 7.81 -9.85
CA ARG A 146 -7.14 9.21 -10.13
C ARG A 146 -6.14 10.17 -9.48
N ALA A 147 -5.77 9.93 -8.23
CA ALA A 147 -4.81 10.77 -7.52
C ALA A 147 -3.41 10.70 -8.16
N PHE A 148 -3.00 9.51 -8.60
CA PHE A 148 -1.76 9.33 -9.37
C PHE A 148 -1.81 10.06 -10.71
N GLN A 149 -2.90 9.93 -11.47
CA GLN A 149 -3.06 10.64 -12.75
C GLN A 149 -3.01 12.16 -12.58
N ALA A 150 -3.61 12.70 -11.51
CA ALA A 150 -3.54 14.13 -11.20
C ALA A 150 -2.10 14.59 -10.89
N PHE A 151 -1.33 13.79 -10.14
CA PHE A 151 0.10 14.02 -9.92
C PHE A 151 0.86 14.05 -11.25
N ALA A 152 0.67 13.03 -12.09
CA ALA A 152 1.32 12.94 -13.40
C ALA A 152 0.97 14.11 -14.32
N GLU A 153 -0.30 14.54 -14.34
CA GLU A 153 -0.77 15.68 -15.12
C GLU A 153 -0.04 16.97 -14.72
N GLY A 154 0.11 17.23 -13.41
CA GLY A 154 0.83 18.38 -12.89
C GLY A 154 2.31 18.39 -13.29
N ARG A 155 2.98 17.23 -13.20
CA ARG A 155 4.39 17.08 -13.58
C ARG A 155 4.60 17.21 -15.09
N LEU A 156 3.76 16.56 -15.92
CA LEU A 156 3.81 16.69 -17.38
C LEU A 156 3.56 18.13 -17.82
N SER A 157 2.56 18.80 -17.26
CA SER A 157 2.25 20.20 -17.60
C SER A 157 3.45 21.12 -17.34
N SER A 158 4.16 20.90 -16.24
CA SER A 158 5.35 21.66 -15.87
C SER A 158 6.55 21.37 -16.79
N ALA A 159 6.63 20.15 -17.33
CA ALA A 159 7.75 19.71 -18.16
C ALA A 159 7.67 20.11 -19.64
N ILE A 160 6.50 20.49 -20.18
CA ILE A 160 6.32 20.87 -21.60
C ILE A 160 7.26 21.99 -22.05
N THR A 161 7.41 23.02 -21.21
CA THR A 161 8.20 24.22 -21.53
C THR A 161 9.55 24.25 -20.84
N ALA A 162 9.91 23.18 -20.13
CA ALA A 162 11.12 23.15 -19.31
C ALA A 162 12.36 22.77 -20.14
N ALA A 163 13.54 23.03 -19.58
CA ALA A 163 14.80 22.54 -20.14
C ALA A 163 14.85 21.00 -20.09
N ASP A 164 15.66 20.38 -20.96
CA ASP A 164 15.72 18.92 -21.10
C ASP A 164 16.03 18.18 -19.79
N VAL A 165 16.89 18.74 -18.93
CA VAL A 165 17.20 18.14 -17.62
C VAL A 165 15.98 18.13 -16.70
N ILE A 166 15.27 19.25 -16.60
CA ILE A 166 14.04 19.35 -15.80
C ILE A 166 12.97 18.40 -16.38
N LYS A 167 12.83 18.37 -17.71
CA LYS A 167 11.90 17.49 -18.40
C LYS A 167 12.17 16.02 -18.08
N ARG A 168 13.45 15.58 -18.15
CA ARG A 168 13.87 14.24 -17.76
C ARG A 168 13.55 13.95 -16.29
N ASN A 169 13.90 14.86 -15.38
CA ASN A 169 13.68 14.67 -13.95
C ASN A 169 12.18 14.56 -13.61
N GLN A 170 11.33 15.38 -14.25
CA GLN A 170 9.88 15.32 -14.08
C GLN A 170 9.28 14.00 -14.60
N LEU A 171 9.76 13.50 -15.75
CA LEU A 171 9.35 12.18 -16.25
C LEU A 171 9.81 11.05 -15.32
N GLY A 172 11.03 11.15 -14.77
CA GLY A 172 11.52 10.22 -13.74
C GLY A 172 10.62 10.20 -12.50
N LEU A 173 10.15 11.37 -12.04
CA LEU A 173 9.26 11.45 -10.88
C LEU A 173 7.93 10.76 -11.13
N ILE A 174 7.40 10.83 -12.35
CA ILE A 174 6.17 10.13 -12.74
C ILE A 174 6.40 8.62 -12.73
N ASP A 175 7.52 8.16 -13.27
CA ASP A 175 7.85 6.73 -13.32
C ASP A 175 8.03 6.15 -11.91
N SER A 176 8.82 6.79 -11.05
CA SER A 176 8.99 6.36 -9.65
C SER A 176 7.67 6.45 -8.85
N ALA A 177 6.80 7.44 -9.11
CA ALA A 177 5.47 7.49 -8.51
C ALA A 177 4.51 6.41 -9.05
N ALA A 178 4.76 5.85 -10.24
CA ALA A 178 3.98 4.73 -10.75
C ALA A 178 4.25 3.44 -9.97
N ASP A 179 5.51 3.20 -9.59
CA ASP A 179 5.85 2.05 -8.74
C ASP A 179 5.17 2.18 -7.36
N LEU A 180 5.10 3.41 -6.82
CA LEU A 180 4.29 3.70 -5.64
C LEU A 180 2.80 3.39 -5.86
N ALA A 181 2.26 3.69 -7.04
CA ALA A 181 0.87 3.36 -7.38
C ALA A 181 0.61 1.86 -7.44
N SER A 182 1.57 1.09 -7.95
CA SER A 182 1.52 -0.36 -7.90
C SER A 182 1.43 -0.86 -6.46
N LEU A 183 2.31 -0.37 -5.57
CA LEU A 183 2.31 -0.77 -4.14
C LEU A 183 0.99 -0.45 -3.44
N VAL A 184 0.46 0.76 -3.66
CA VAL A 184 -0.82 1.19 -3.08
C VAL A 184 -1.98 0.32 -3.58
N ASN A 185 -1.99 0.00 -4.87
CA ASN A 185 -3.01 -0.88 -5.46
C ASN A 185 -2.89 -2.31 -4.97
N THR A 186 -1.68 -2.84 -4.77
CA THR A 186 -1.45 -4.19 -4.23
C THR A 186 -2.10 -4.36 -2.85
N GLY A 187 -2.01 -3.38 -1.96
CA GLY A 187 -2.73 -3.45 -0.67
C GLY A 187 -4.25 -3.61 -0.86
N PHE A 188 -4.82 -2.90 -1.83
CA PHE A 188 -6.22 -3.03 -2.18
C PHE A 188 -6.55 -4.43 -2.75
N GLU A 189 -5.73 -4.90 -3.69
CA GLU A 189 -5.87 -6.20 -4.36
C GLU A 189 -5.88 -7.35 -3.36
N LEU A 190 -4.91 -7.37 -2.45
CA LEU A 190 -4.80 -8.38 -1.41
C LEU A 190 -6.02 -8.37 -0.49
N GLY A 191 -6.53 -7.19 -0.16
CA GLY A 191 -7.80 -7.05 0.54
C GLY A 191 -8.97 -7.70 -0.22
N ALA A 192 -9.07 -7.45 -1.53
CA ALA A 192 -10.17 -7.98 -2.37
C ALA A 192 -10.10 -9.49 -2.56
N LEU A 193 -8.89 -10.02 -2.65
CA LEU A 193 -8.65 -11.44 -2.80
C LEU A 193 -8.89 -12.18 -1.48
N ALA A 194 -8.50 -11.60 -0.34
CA ALA A 194 -8.81 -12.19 0.97
C ALA A 194 -10.31 -12.12 1.29
N TYR A 195 -11.00 -11.08 0.84
CA TYR A 195 -12.33 -10.72 1.32
C TYR A 195 -13.27 -10.42 0.14
N PRO A 196 -13.79 -11.44 -0.59
CA PRO A 196 -14.68 -11.21 -1.72
C PRO A 196 -15.90 -10.36 -1.30
N ALA A 197 -16.25 -9.38 -2.12
CA ALA A 197 -17.24 -8.36 -1.79
C ALA A 197 -18.58 -8.96 -1.35
N LEU A 198 -19.02 -8.62 -0.13
CA LEU A 198 -20.40 -8.86 0.29
C LEU A 198 -21.33 -7.87 -0.43
N ALA A 199 -22.43 -8.38 -0.99
CA ALA A 199 -23.35 -7.64 -1.87
C ALA A 199 -24.06 -6.43 -1.22
N SER A 200 -24.00 -6.26 0.11
CA SER A 200 -24.76 -5.25 0.85
C SER A 200 -23.91 -4.18 1.53
N THR A 201 -22.64 -4.07 1.20
CA THR A 201 -21.73 -3.16 1.90
C THR A 201 -21.80 -1.76 1.31
N LEU A 202 -22.67 -0.92 1.86
CA LEU A 202 -22.49 0.53 1.75
C LEU A 202 -21.28 0.90 2.62
N LEU A 203 -20.23 1.38 1.99
CA LEU A 203 -19.14 2.01 2.72
C LEU A 203 -19.60 3.40 3.16
N GLU A 204 -19.29 3.76 4.40
CA GLU A 204 -19.35 5.15 4.85
C GLU A 204 -18.49 6.03 3.92
N PRO A 205 -18.80 7.33 3.78
CA PRO A 205 -17.95 8.23 3.00
C PRO A 205 -16.51 8.12 3.50
N TRP A 206 -15.62 7.62 2.65
CA TRP A 206 -14.20 7.50 2.97
C TRP A 206 -13.49 8.81 2.64
N THR A 207 -12.48 9.15 3.42
CA THR A 207 -11.58 10.26 3.08
C THR A 207 -10.80 9.95 1.78
N PRO A 208 -10.57 10.92 0.91
CA PRO A 208 -9.79 10.70 -0.31
C PRO A 208 -8.35 10.24 -0.02
N THR A 209 -7.76 9.57 -0.99
CA THR A 209 -6.32 9.29 -1.07
C THR A 209 -5.54 10.61 -1.11
N ASN A 210 -4.48 10.72 -0.31
CA ASN A 210 -3.61 11.90 -0.29
C ASN A 210 -2.12 11.59 -0.48
N VAL A 211 -1.72 10.32 -0.60
CA VAL A 211 -0.29 9.93 -0.72
C VAL A 211 0.44 10.69 -1.82
N TYR A 212 -0.17 10.90 -3.00
CA TYR A 212 0.47 11.63 -4.09
C TYR A 212 0.50 13.15 -3.89
N GLY A 213 -0.47 13.70 -3.15
CA GLY A 213 -0.44 15.12 -2.79
C GLY A 213 0.64 15.42 -1.75
N GLU A 214 0.84 14.49 -0.82
CA GLU A 214 1.95 14.57 0.14
C GLU A 214 3.30 14.33 -0.53
N LEU A 215 3.38 13.34 -1.44
CA LEU A 215 4.55 13.12 -2.27
C LEU A 215 4.91 14.40 -3.04
N ASP A 216 3.93 15.03 -3.70
CA ASP A 216 4.12 16.27 -4.46
C ASP A 216 4.73 17.37 -3.58
N SER A 217 4.16 17.56 -2.39
CA SER A 217 4.60 18.56 -1.41
C SER A 217 6.02 18.31 -0.88
N GLU A 218 6.38 17.06 -0.58
CA GLU A 218 7.72 16.72 -0.09
C GLU A 218 8.81 16.91 -1.18
N LEU A 219 8.44 16.68 -2.44
CA LEU A 219 9.33 16.86 -3.59
C LEU A 219 9.46 18.31 -4.07
N GLU A 220 8.68 19.27 -3.55
CA GLU A 220 8.74 20.69 -3.96
C GLU A 220 10.13 21.31 -3.77
N SER A 221 10.91 20.79 -2.83
CA SER A 221 12.24 21.30 -2.49
C SER A 221 13.38 20.77 -3.38
N LEU A 222 13.10 19.80 -4.26
CA LEU A 222 14.12 19.20 -5.12
C LEU A 222 14.62 20.19 -6.18
N ASP A 223 15.94 20.23 -6.37
CA ASP A 223 16.56 20.95 -7.48
C ASP A 223 16.44 20.11 -8.77
N LEU A 224 15.34 20.30 -9.49
CA LEU A 224 15.12 19.62 -10.78
C LEU A 224 16.05 20.11 -11.90
N THR A 225 16.90 21.11 -11.66
CA THR A 225 17.93 21.52 -12.62
C THR A 225 19.22 20.71 -12.49
N ASP A 226 19.36 19.93 -11.42
CA ASP A 226 20.48 19.03 -11.23
C ASP A 226 20.41 17.84 -12.20
N ALA A 227 21.46 17.68 -13.00
CA ALA A 227 21.59 16.59 -13.95
C ALA A 227 21.95 15.26 -13.26
N GLU A 228 22.53 15.32 -12.07
CA GLU A 228 22.94 14.17 -11.25
C GLU A 228 21.86 13.79 -10.22
N LEU A 229 20.66 14.41 -10.29
CA LEU A 229 19.55 14.05 -9.42
C LEU A 229 19.13 12.59 -9.64
N GLU A 230 19.30 11.77 -8.61
CA GLU A 230 18.76 10.42 -8.51
C GLU A 230 17.29 10.49 -8.07
N VAL A 231 16.42 10.52 -9.07
CA VAL A 231 14.98 10.79 -8.88
C VAL A 231 14.29 9.69 -8.08
N GLU A 232 14.67 8.44 -8.32
CA GLU A 232 14.12 7.29 -7.61
C GLU A 232 14.43 7.36 -6.11
N ASP A 233 15.70 7.58 -5.74
CA ASP A 233 16.13 7.75 -4.35
C ASP A 233 15.37 8.91 -3.69
N ALA A 234 15.25 10.04 -4.38
CA ALA A 234 14.52 11.20 -3.86
C ALA A 234 13.04 10.91 -3.58
N VAL A 235 12.40 10.06 -4.38
CA VAL A 235 11.02 9.59 -4.12
C VAL A 235 10.99 8.60 -2.95
N GLN A 236 11.90 7.63 -2.93
CA GLN A 236 11.96 6.60 -1.88
C GLN A 236 12.24 7.17 -0.48
N GLU A 237 13.00 8.27 -0.39
CA GLU A 237 13.30 8.96 0.87
C GLU A 237 12.12 9.76 1.45
N THR A 238 11.02 9.93 0.69
CA THR A 238 9.82 10.63 1.17
C THR A 238 9.07 9.81 2.24
N ASN A 239 8.38 10.51 3.16
CA ASN A 239 7.48 9.82 4.10
C ASN A 239 6.32 9.20 3.33
N ALA A 240 5.84 9.83 2.25
CA ALA A 240 4.76 9.30 1.42
C ALA A 240 5.12 7.91 0.84
N ALA A 241 6.31 7.77 0.24
CA ALA A 241 6.78 6.49 -0.26
C ALA A 241 7.01 5.47 0.87
N THR A 242 7.63 5.89 1.98
CA THR A 242 7.87 5.04 3.15
C THR A 242 6.55 4.50 3.73
N ILE A 243 5.55 5.36 3.91
CA ILE A 243 4.24 5.00 4.45
C ILE A 243 3.51 4.03 3.54
N ALA A 244 3.50 4.27 2.22
CA ALA A 244 2.85 3.36 1.28
C ALA A 244 3.53 1.99 1.27
N THR A 245 4.86 1.96 1.27
CA THR A 245 5.67 0.73 1.30
C THR A 245 5.38 -0.08 2.56
N LEU A 246 5.48 0.55 3.74
CA LEU A 246 5.20 -0.13 5.01
C LEU A 246 3.73 -0.54 5.11
N GLY A 247 2.82 0.30 4.63
CA GLY A 247 1.39 0.04 4.62
C GLY A 247 1.02 -1.15 3.74
N ALA A 248 1.60 -1.25 2.54
CA ALA A 248 1.44 -2.40 1.65
C ALA A 248 2.03 -3.67 2.29
N GLY A 249 3.21 -3.56 2.92
CA GLY A 249 3.84 -4.64 3.68
C GLY A 249 2.95 -5.18 4.80
N LEU A 250 2.31 -4.31 5.58
CA LEU A 250 1.37 -4.70 6.64
C LEU A 250 0.22 -5.53 6.07
N VAL A 251 -0.41 -5.05 5.00
CA VAL A 251 -1.53 -5.75 4.35
C VAL A 251 -1.08 -7.09 3.79
N GLN A 252 0.11 -7.14 3.19
CA GLN A 252 0.71 -8.36 2.67
C GLN A 252 0.94 -9.41 3.75
N VAL A 253 1.52 -9.04 4.89
CA VAL A 253 1.72 -10.00 5.99
C VAL A 253 0.39 -10.49 6.57
N VAL A 254 -0.61 -9.60 6.71
CA VAL A 254 -1.98 -10.01 7.12
C VAL A 254 -2.58 -11.03 6.15
N TYR A 255 -2.47 -10.77 4.84
CA TYR A 255 -2.92 -11.67 3.81
C TYR A 255 -2.24 -13.04 3.95
N ASN A 256 -0.92 -13.05 4.08
CA ASN A 256 -0.15 -14.29 4.15
C ASN A 256 -0.40 -15.10 5.42
N LEU A 257 -0.58 -14.45 6.57
CA LEU A 257 -0.98 -15.12 7.82
C LEU A 257 -2.35 -15.80 7.70
N ASN A 258 -3.27 -15.22 6.90
CA ASN A 258 -4.57 -15.84 6.63
C ASN A 258 -4.48 -17.02 5.66
N VAL A 259 -3.70 -16.88 4.59
CA VAL A 259 -3.41 -17.98 3.63
C VAL A 259 -2.78 -19.16 4.35
N GLU A 260 -1.84 -18.89 5.26
CA GLU A 260 -1.19 -19.92 6.07
C GLU A 260 -2.20 -20.62 7.00
N ALA A 261 -3.03 -19.86 7.72
CA ALA A 261 -4.07 -20.43 8.57
C ALA A 261 -5.04 -21.34 7.78
N GLU A 262 -5.48 -20.90 6.58
CA GLU A 262 -6.33 -21.69 5.70
C GLU A 262 -5.64 -23.00 5.28
N ARG A 263 -4.35 -22.95 4.92
CA ARG A 263 -3.54 -24.13 4.57
C ARG A 263 -3.48 -25.15 5.69
N GLU A 264 -3.36 -24.68 6.93
CA GLU A 264 -3.35 -25.53 8.12
C GLU A 264 -4.75 -26.04 8.52
N GLY A 265 -5.80 -25.65 7.77
CA GLY A 265 -7.19 -25.97 8.09
C GLY A 265 -7.69 -25.25 9.35
N LYS A 266 -7.05 -24.15 9.74
CA LYS A 266 -7.43 -23.30 10.86
C LYS A 266 -8.38 -22.20 10.38
N GLU A 267 -9.08 -21.57 11.32
CA GLU A 267 -9.79 -20.32 11.01
C GLU A 267 -8.78 -19.21 10.68
N ALA A 268 -9.16 -18.30 9.78
CA ALA A 268 -8.36 -17.13 9.45
C ALA A 268 -7.92 -16.35 10.70
N THR A 269 -6.62 -16.03 10.78
CA THR A 269 -6.02 -15.22 11.85
C THR A 269 -6.73 -13.87 11.96
N PHE A 270 -6.93 -13.21 10.83
CA PHE A 270 -7.67 -11.96 10.68
C PHE A 270 -8.94 -12.21 9.86
N LYS A 271 -10.11 -12.14 10.50
CA LYS A 271 -11.38 -12.41 9.84
C LYS A 271 -11.73 -11.31 8.82
N PRO A 272 -12.24 -11.69 7.63
CA PRO A 272 -12.87 -10.76 6.70
C PRO A 272 -13.89 -9.88 7.40
N THR A 273 -13.72 -8.56 7.27
CA THR A 273 -14.78 -7.61 7.54
C THR A 273 -14.75 -6.52 6.48
N ASN A 274 -15.89 -5.90 6.21
CA ASN A 274 -15.98 -4.75 5.31
C ASN A 274 -15.03 -3.61 5.71
N LYS A 275 -14.85 -3.40 7.03
CA LYS A 275 -13.92 -2.40 7.56
C LYS A 275 -12.46 -2.82 7.39
N GLY A 276 -12.15 -4.11 7.57
CA GLY A 276 -10.82 -4.65 7.32
C GLY A 276 -10.42 -4.54 5.85
N PHE A 277 -11.35 -4.83 4.94
CA PHE A 277 -11.15 -4.61 3.51
C PHE A 277 -10.85 -3.14 3.20
N LEU A 278 -11.69 -2.21 3.68
CA LEU A 278 -11.46 -0.78 3.47
C LEU A 278 -10.13 -0.34 4.09
N ALA A 279 -9.75 -0.89 5.24
CA ALA A 279 -8.46 -0.60 5.85
C ALA A 279 -7.29 -1.01 4.92
N CYS A 280 -7.38 -2.16 4.24
CA CYS A 280 -6.36 -2.58 3.26
C CYS A 280 -6.16 -1.55 2.12
N ALA A 281 -7.21 -0.86 1.72
CA ALA A 281 -7.15 0.21 0.73
C ALA A 281 -6.55 1.51 1.29
N LEU A 282 -6.92 1.88 2.52
CA LEU A 282 -6.61 3.18 3.12
C LEU A 282 -5.23 3.24 3.78
N ILE A 283 -4.76 2.13 4.34
CA ILE A 283 -3.47 2.05 5.05
C ILE A 283 -2.29 2.47 4.15
N PRO A 284 -2.13 1.97 2.90
CA PRO A 284 -1.02 2.38 2.04
C PRO A 284 -1.26 3.71 1.31
N SER A 285 -2.51 4.15 1.17
CA SER A 285 -2.87 5.30 0.32
C SER A 285 -2.95 6.64 1.07
N ARG A 286 -2.73 6.63 2.38
CA ARG A 286 -2.92 7.82 3.21
C ARG A 286 -1.74 8.16 4.09
N VAL A 287 -1.44 9.43 4.13
CA VAL A 287 -0.41 10.04 4.95
C VAL A 287 -1.08 10.97 5.97
N ALA A 288 -0.76 10.78 7.24
CA ALA A 288 -1.25 11.58 8.34
C ALA A 288 -0.56 12.96 8.35
N VAL A 289 -1.36 14.01 8.22
CA VAL A 289 -0.90 15.41 8.18
C VAL A 289 -1.29 16.20 9.43
N ASP A 290 -2.18 15.62 10.24
CA ASP A 290 -2.73 16.17 11.47
C ASP A 290 -3.25 15.03 12.36
N GLU A 291 -3.78 15.40 13.53
CA GLU A 291 -4.33 14.46 14.51
C GLU A 291 -5.54 13.69 13.97
N GLU A 292 -6.42 14.36 13.22
CA GLU A 292 -7.64 13.74 12.71
C GLU A 292 -7.33 12.66 11.66
N SER A 293 -6.45 12.96 10.71
CA SER A 293 -5.98 12.00 9.71
C SER A 293 -5.22 10.85 10.35
N PHE A 294 -4.37 11.11 11.35
CA PHE A 294 -3.68 10.07 12.12
C PHE A 294 -4.67 9.14 12.86
N ASN A 295 -5.68 9.72 13.52
CA ASN A 295 -6.73 8.96 14.19
C ASN A 295 -7.49 8.06 13.21
N GLY A 296 -7.77 8.55 11.99
CA GLY A 296 -8.33 7.76 10.91
C GLY A 296 -7.45 6.56 10.52
N ILE A 297 -6.13 6.73 10.45
CA ILE A 297 -5.17 5.64 10.19
C ILE A 297 -5.21 4.61 11.34
N VAL A 298 -5.14 5.07 12.59
CA VAL A 298 -5.20 4.24 13.79
C VAL A 298 -6.46 3.39 13.84
N ASP A 299 -7.61 3.96 13.45
CA ASP A 299 -8.86 3.20 13.39
C ASP A 299 -8.84 2.10 12.34
N ASN A 300 -8.32 2.38 11.14
CA ASN A 300 -8.19 1.39 10.07
C ASN A 300 -7.27 0.24 10.50
N LEU A 301 -6.10 0.55 11.05
CA LEU A 301 -5.19 -0.45 11.61
C LEU A 301 -5.85 -1.28 12.71
N TYR A 302 -6.57 -0.65 13.63
CA TYR A 302 -7.24 -1.37 14.71
C TYR A 302 -8.34 -2.30 14.18
N PHE A 303 -9.12 -1.86 13.19
CA PHE A 303 -10.13 -2.73 12.58
C PHE A 303 -9.49 -3.92 11.86
N LEU A 304 -8.39 -3.70 11.14
CA LEU A 304 -7.68 -4.75 10.43
C LEU A 304 -7.01 -5.74 11.39
N LEU A 305 -6.27 -5.25 12.39
CA LEU A 305 -5.40 -6.07 13.22
C LEU A 305 -6.08 -6.52 14.52
N TYR A 306 -6.64 -5.59 15.29
CA TYR A 306 -7.20 -5.89 16.62
C TYR A 306 -8.59 -6.55 16.52
N GLU A 307 -9.54 -5.89 15.87
CA GLU A 307 -10.89 -6.45 15.65
C GLU A 307 -10.84 -7.61 14.67
N GLY A 308 -10.04 -7.49 13.62
CA GLY A 308 -9.80 -8.55 12.65
C GLY A 308 -9.29 -9.83 13.30
N SER A 309 -8.49 -9.77 14.36
CA SER A 309 -8.08 -10.96 15.15
C SER A 309 -9.05 -11.37 16.26
N GLY A 310 -10.24 -10.78 16.32
CA GLY A 310 -11.27 -11.09 17.30
C GLY A 310 -10.96 -10.45 18.65
N ALA A 311 -10.71 -9.14 18.64
CA ALA A 311 -10.22 -8.37 19.79
C ALA A 311 -8.91 -8.94 20.37
N ALA A 312 -7.95 -9.25 19.49
CA ALA A 312 -6.69 -9.94 19.76
C ALA A 312 -6.79 -11.41 20.19
N ALA A 313 -7.98 -11.98 20.39
CA ALA A 313 -8.14 -13.33 20.96
C ALA A 313 -7.38 -14.41 20.17
N ARG A 314 -7.43 -14.39 18.83
CA ARG A 314 -6.74 -15.37 17.98
C ARG A 314 -5.22 -15.25 18.05
N LEU A 315 -4.70 -14.02 18.17
CA LEU A 315 -3.27 -13.78 18.32
C LEU A 315 -2.79 -14.21 19.72
N THR A 316 -3.50 -13.82 20.77
CA THR A 316 -3.16 -14.19 22.16
C THR A 316 -3.30 -15.69 22.46
N ALA A 317 -4.06 -16.42 21.65
CA ALA A 317 -4.16 -17.88 21.78
C ALA A 317 -2.89 -18.60 21.28
N SER A 318 -2.14 -17.96 20.38
CA SER A 318 -0.96 -18.55 19.74
C SER A 318 0.35 -17.90 20.21
N TYR A 319 0.29 -16.65 20.67
CA TYR A 319 1.46 -15.85 21.00
C TYR A 319 1.34 -15.18 22.37
N PRO A 320 2.45 -15.08 23.13
CA PRO A 320 2.46 -14.39 24.42
C PRO A 320 2.26 -12.87 24.24
N PRO A 321 1.62 -12.17 25.21
CA PRO A 321 1.29 -10.75 25.09
C PRO A 321 2.47 -9.82 24.80
N GLU A 322 3.68 -10.18 25.23
CA GLU A 322 4.91 -9.40 25.05
C GLU A 322 5.33 -9.36 23.57
N ARG A 323 5.01 -10.40 22.78
CA ARG A 323 5.21 -10.41 21.33
C ARG A 323 4.17 -9.57 20.58
N LEU A 324 3.18 -9.01 21.27
CA LEU A 324 2.08 -8.23 20.70
C LEU A 324 2.11 -6.75 21.14
N ASP A 325 3.27 -6.24 21.57
CA ASP A 325 3.41 -4.86 22.09
C ASP A 325 2.89 -3.81 21.08
N GLY A 326 3.20 -3.96 19.79
CA GLY A 326 2.69 -3.08 18.73
C GLY A 326 1.16 -3.05 18.68
N LEU A 327 0.49 -4.19 18.84
CA LEU A 327 -0.97 -4.31 18.86
C LEU A 327 -1.58 -3.61 20.09
N TRP A 328 -0.93 -3.73 21.25
CA TRP A 328 -1.40 -3.06 22.48
C TRP A 328 -1.23 -1.55 22.40
N ARG A 329 -0.11 -1.06 21.88
CA ARG A 329 0.08 0.37 21.59
C ARG A 329 -0.98 0.90 20.64
N LEU A 330 -1.26 0.19 19.56
CA LEU A 330 -2.35 0.54 18.63
C LEU A 330 -3.70 0.68 19.34
N LYS A 331 -4.03 -0.24 20.25
CA LYS A 331 -5.24 -0.15 21.08
C LYS A 331 -5.25 1.10 21.97
N HIS A 332 -4.11 1.45 22.58
CA HIS A 332 -4.01 2.66 23.41
C HIS A 332 -4.14 3.94 22.58
N LEU A 333 -3.53 4.01 21.39
CA LEU A 333 -3.68 5.14 20.47
C LEU A 333 -5.15 5.32 20.05
N ARG A 334 -5.86 4.23 19.74
CA ARG A 334 -7.29 4.31 19.40
C ARG A 334 -8.15 4.80 20.57
N LEU A 335 -7.77 4.45 21.80
CA LEU A 335 -8.46 4.94 23.00
C LEU A 335 -8.36 6.46 23.12
N ALA A 336 -7.22 7.05 22.76
CA ALA A 336 -7.05 8.50 22.70
C ALA A 336 -7.95 9.12 21.62
N ALA A 337 -7.94 8.54 20.42
CA ALA A 337 -8.66 9.04 19.24
C ALA A 337 -10.19 9.14 19.43
N ARG A 338 -10.78 8.32 20.31
CA ARG A 338 -12.24 8.21 20.48
C ARG A 338 -12.78 8.85 21.75
N HIS A 339 -11.96 9.59 22.50
CA HIS A 339 -12.30 10.21 23.80
C HIS A 339 -12.87 9.24 24.86
N ASP A 340 -12.72 7.93 24.65
CA ASP A 340 -13.07 6.88 25.62
C ASP A 340 -12.19 6.93 26.89
N VAL A 341 -11.15 7.77 26.85
CA VAL A 341 -10.26 8.05 27.97
C VAL A 341 -10.96 8.69 29.17
N ASP A 342 -12.05 9.43 28.95
CA ASP A 342 -12.78 10.18 30.00
C ASP A 342 -13.78 9.32 30.80
N HIS A 343 -13.91 8.03 30.44
CA HIS A 343 -14.80 7.10 31.11
C HIS A 343 -14.04 6.22 32.12
N GLY A 344 -14.49 6.25 33.38
CA GLY A 344 -13.98 5.40 34.47
C GLY A 344 -13.80 6.16 35.78
N SER A 345 -13.21 5.48 36.76
CA SER A 345 -12.73 6.10 37.99
C SER A 345 -11.53 7.02 37.71
N PRO A 346 -11.25 8.03 38.56
CA PRO A 346 -10.09 8.92 38.37
C PRO A 346 -8.74 8.19 38.33
N ALA A 347 -8.64 6.99 38.92
CA ALA A 347 -7.43 6.18 38.84
C ALA A 347 -7.29 5.53 37.45
N GLU A 348 -8.36 4.97 36.92
CA GLU A 348 -8.38 4.36 35.58
C GLU A 348 -8.09 5.40 34.49
N ILE A 349 -8.69 6.59 34.59
CA ILE A 349 -8.43 7.70 33.66
C ILE A 349 -6.94 8.06 33.67
N ARG A 350 -6.31 8.16 34.84
CA ARG A 350 -4.86 8.42 34.94
C ARG A 350 -4.02 7.31 34.30
N THR A 351 -4.38 6.04 34.52
CA THR A 351 -3.69 4.91 33.89
C THR A 351 -3.84 4.92 32.37
N LYS A 352 -5.04 5.20 31.85
CA LYS A 352 -5.27 5.31 30.41
C LYS A 352 -4.46 6.45 29.79
N ASN A 353 -4.45 7.64 30.42
CA ASN A 353 -3.64 8.78 29.98
C ASN A 353 -2.15 8.43 29.95
N GLN A 354 -1.63 7.79 31.00
CA GLN A 354 -0.24 7.35 31.04
C GLN A 354 0.08 6.38 29.88
N GLN A 355 -0.76 5.39 29.62
CA GLN A 355 -0.57 4.44 28.51
C GLN A 355 -0.62 5.12 27.14
N ILE A 356 -1.46 6.14 26.97
CA ILE A 356 -1.53 6.94 25.75
C ILE A 356 -0.25 7.75 25.56
N GLU A 357 0.22 8.43 26.62
CA GLU A 357 1.48 9.19 26.59
C GLU A 357 2.68 8.29 26.28
N GLU A 358 2.74 7.11 26.90
CA GLU A 358 3.76 6.09 26.63
C GLU A 358 3.71 5.61 25.17
N ALA A 359 2.51 5.38 24.62
CA ALA A 359 2.33 4.99 23.23
C ALA A 359 2.85 6.06 22.25
N TYR A 360 2.48 7.33 22.43
CA TYR A 360 3.00 8.43 21.60
C TYR A 360 4.50 8.65 21.76
N ALA A 361 5.00 8.59 23.00
CA ALA A 361 6.41 8.73 23.30
C ALA A 361 7.25 7.64 22.62
N ALA A 362 6.72 6.43 22.52
CA ALA A 362 7.41 5.33 21.87
C ALA A 362 7.39 5.41 20.32
N LEU A 363 6.54 6.25 19.73
CA LEU A 363 6.53 6.51 18.29
C LEU A 363 7.38 7.73 17.91
N THR A 364 7.34 8.79 18.71
CA THR A 364 7.91 10.10 18.32
C THR A 364 8.98 10.63 19.25
N GLY A 365 9.23 9.97 20.39
CA GLY A 365 10.05 10.50 21.47
C GLY A 365 9.38 11.63 22.27
N ALA A 366 8.13 11.98 21.95
CA ALA A 366 7.35 13.03 22.60
C ALA A 366 5.96 12.51 23.01
N VAL A 367 5.38 13.11 24.04
CA VAL A 367 4.04 12.73 24.56
C VAL A 367 2.90 12.98 23.56
N HIS A 368 3.11 13.84 22.56
CA HIS A 368 2.13 14.13 21.51
C HIS A 368 2.79 14.78 20.28
N PRO A 369 2.46 14.36 19.04
CA PRO A 369 2.88 15.03 17.82
C PRO A 369 2.30 16.46 17.71
N ARG A 370 3.01 17.41 17.10
CA ARG A 370 2.56 18.82 17.03
C ARG A 370 2.54 19.41 15.64
N THR A 371 3.41 18.93 14.77
CA THR A 371 3.56 19.40 13.40
C THR A 371 3.11 18.34 12.40
N ARG A 372 2.84 18.74 11.16
CA ARG A 372 2.56 17.83 10.04
C ARG A 372 3.63 16.73 9.92
N SER A 373 4.91 17.11 10.04
CA SER A 373 6.03 16.17 9.99
C SER A 373 6.02 15.20 11.19
N ASP A 374 5.63 15.64 12.38
CA ASP A 374 5.54 14.77 13.55
C ASP A 374 4.46 13.68 13.36
N TRP A 375 3.32 14.03 12.75
CA TRP A 375 2.24 13.07 12.45
C TRP A 375 2.66 12.02 11.43
N ALA A 376 3.30 12.43 10.33
CA ALA A 376 3.84 11.50 9.34
C ALA A 376 4.90 10.56 9.96
N LYS A 377 5.80 11.09 10.80
CA LYS A 377 6.80 10.29 11.53
C LYS A 377 6.16 9.32 12.52
N ALA A 378 5.13 9.75 13.24
CA ALA A 378 4.37 8.88 14.13
C ALA A 378 3.74 7.71 13.36
N GLN A 379 3.20 7.98 12.16
CA GLN A 379 2.64 6.94 11.29
C GLN A 379 3.71 5.96 10.80
N VAL A 380 4.85 6.45 10.30
CA VAL A 380 5.98 5.60 9.89
C VAL A 380 6.42 4.68 11.04
N ALA A 381 6.64 5.25 12.23
CA ALA A 381 7.05 4.48 13.40
C ALA A 381 6.00 3.44 13.82
N LEU A 382 4.71 3.79 13.74
CA LEU A 382 3.62 2.86 14.07
C LEU A 382 3.56 1.71 13.06
N TYR A 383 3.66 2.02 11.76
CA TYR A 383 3.64 1.01 10.71
C TYR A 383 4.82 0.06 10.85
N GLN A 384 6.03 0.58 11.09
CA GLN A 384 7.22 -0.25 11.30
C GLN A 384 7.08 -1.17 12.52
N GLN A 385 6.59 -0.66 13.65
CA GLN A 385 6.39 -1.47 14.86
C GLN A 385 5.38 -2.59 14.62
N LEU A 386 4.28 -2.30 13.93
CA LEU A 386 3.27 -3.30 13.60
C LEU A 386 3.76 -4.31 12.57
N LEU A 387 4.54 -3.87 11.58
CA LEU A 387 5.07 -4.73 10.53
C LEU A 387 6.07 -5.72 11.13
N ASN A 388 7.05 -5.23 11.90
CA ASN A 388 8.02 -6.09 12.59
C ASN A 388 7.32 -7.11 13.49
N MET A 389 6.30 -6.67 14.24
CA MET A 389 5.50 -7.56 15.06
C MET A 389 4.86 -8.67 14.21
N LEU A 390 4.18 -8.32 13.11
CA LEU A 390 3.50 -9.29 12.26
C LEU A 390 4.48 -10.23 11.54
N GLU A 391 5.63 -9.74 11.10
CA GLU A 391 6.71 -10.54 10.51
C GLU A 391 7.27 -11.51 11.53
N ASP A 392 7.50 -11.08 12.77
CA ASP A 392 7.93 -11.96 13.86
C ASP A 392 6.90 -13.08 14.10
N LEU A 393 5.60 -12.79 14.02
CA LEU A 393 4.55 -13.81 14.14
C LEU A 393 4.58 -14.79 12.96
N TRP A 394 4.89 -14.32 11.76
CA TRP A 394 4.92 -15.17 10.57
C TRP A 394 6.20 -16.02 10.50
N TYR A 395 7.36 -15.47 10.84
CA TYR A 395 8.64 -16.18 10.73
C TYR A 395 9.04 -16.94 11.99
N GLY A 396 8.61 -16.49 13.17
CA GLY A 396 9.22 -16.80 14.47
C GLY A 396 8.71 -18.04 15.20
N ASP A 397 8.30 -19.08 14.50
CA ASP A 397 7.82 -20.36 15.08
C ASP A 397 8.81 -21.54 14.88
N ASP A 398 10.08 -21.28 14.52
CA ASP A 398 11.10 -22.32 14.31
C ASP A 398 12.00 -22.61 15.54
N GLU A 399 11.59 -22.29 16.78
CA GLU A 399 12.31 -22.70 18.01
C GLU A 399 11.76 -23.98 18.67
#